data_AF-A0A1G1Y5E6-F1
#
_entry.id   AF-A0A1G1Y5E6-F1
#
_cell.length_a   1.000
_cell.length_b   1.000
_cell.length_c   1.000
_cell.angle_alpha   90.00
_cell.angle_beta   90.00
_cell.angle_gamma   90.00
#
_symmetry.space_group_name_H-M   'P 1'
#
loop_
_entity.id
_entity.type
_entity.pdbx_description
1 polymer ?
#
loop_
_entity_poly.entity_id
_entity_poly.type
_entity_poly.pdbx_seq_one_letter_code
_entity_poly.pdbx_strand_id
1 'polypeptide(L)'
;MKIVRGIIELVMEALETIVFVGTVYVVAYLFLFQPSAVNGASMEPNFHTGDRVIANRIAYKLHPIVLGDVVVVRSPLNPEVEFIKR
;
A
#
# COMPACT_ATOMS: atom_id res chain seq x y z
N MET A 1 21.33 -28.58 29.08
CA MET A 1 21.88 -27.43 28.32
C MET A 1 21.58 -27.46 26.81
N LYS A 2 21.61 -28.62 26.13
CA LYS A 2 21.28 -28.71 24.68
C LYS A 2 19.87 -28.23 24.32
N ILE A 3 18.88 -28.57 25.14
CA ILE A 3 17.47 -28.19 24.92
C ILE A 3 17.28 -26.67 25.02
N VAL A 4 17.86 -26.03 26.05
CA VAL A 4 17.78 -24.57 26.23
C VAL A 4 18.43 -23.84 25.06
N ARG A 5 19.58 -24.32 24.58
CA ARG A 5 20.25 -23.75 23.41
C ARG A 5 19.41 -23.86 22.14
N GLY A 6 18.79 -25.02 21.90
CA GLY A 6 17.90 -25.19 20.74
C GLY A 6 16.65 -24.31 20.79
N ILE A 7 16.09 -24.07 21.99
CA ILE A 7 14.97 -23.12 22.16
C ILE A 7 15.41 -21.69 21.85
N ILE A 8 16.61 -21.29 22.30
CA ILE A 8 17.14 -19.95 22.01
C ILE A 8 17.38 -19.78 20.50
N GLU A 9 17.98 -20.78 19.84
CA GLU A 9 18.21 -20.76 18.40
C GLU A 9 16.89 -20.61 17.63
N LEU A 10 15.86 -21.39 17.97
CA LEU A 10 14.53 -21.29 17.36
C LEU A 10 13.90 -19.90 17.54
N VAL A 11 13.97 -19.34 18.75
CA VAL A 11 13.40 -18.02 19.04
C VAL A 11 14.13 -16.93 18.26
N MET A 12 15.45 -17.01 18.16
CA MET A 12 16.25 -16.03 17.41
C MET A 12 15.96 -16.10 15.91
N GLU A 13 15.88 -17.31 15.33
CA GLU A 13 15.52 -17.49 13.91
C GLU A 13 14.11 -16.97 13.60
N ALA A 14 13.13 -17.26 14.48
CA ALA A 14 11.77 -16.75 14.34
C ALA A 14 11.75 -15.21 14.42
N LEU A 15 12.48 -14.64 15.38
CA LEU A 15 12.56 -13.19 15.56
C LEU A 15 13.21 -12.51 14.36
N GLU A 16 14.32 -13.04 13.85
CA GLU A 16 14.98 -12.55 12.64
C GLU A 16 14.02 -12.55 11.44
N THR A 17 13.31 -13.66 11.25
CA THR A 17 12.35 -13.80 10.15
C THR A 17 11.20 -12.80 10.27
N ILE A 18 10.62 -12.65 11.47
CA ILE A 18 9.53 -11.70 11.73
C ILE A 18 10.00 -10.26 11.48
N VAL A 19 11.20 -9.90 11.95
CA VAL A 19 11.75 -8.55 11.76
C VAL A 19 12.03 -8.29 10.28
N PHE A 20 12.59 -9.26 9.56
CA PHE A 20 12.87 -9.14 8.15
C PHE A 20 11.59 -8.93 7.33
N VAL A 21 10.61 -9.83 7.49
CA VAL A 21 9.32 -9.73 6.81
C VAL A 21 8.58 -8.45 7.19
N GLY A 22 8.57 -8.11 8.49
CA GLY A 22 7.95 -6.88 8.98
C GLY A 22 8.58 -5.63 8.38
N THR A 23 9.90 -5.60 8.22
CA THR A 23 10.63 -4.48 7.59
C THR A 23 10.23 -4.34 6.13
N VAL A 24 10.27 -5.42 5.36
CA VAL A 24 9.85 -5.42 3.95
C VAL A 24 8.39 -4.98 3.81
N TYR A 25 7.51 -5.48 4.68
CA TYR A 25 6.10 -5.09 4.71
C TYR A 25 5.92 -3.59 4.98
N VAL A 26 6.58 -3.03 5.99
CA VAL A 26 6.50 -1.59 6.31
C VAL A 26 6.99 -0.74 5.16
N VAL A 27 8.13 -1.10 4.55
CA VAL A 27 8.66 -0.38 3.38
C VAL A 27 7.68 -0.45 2.21
N ALA A 28 7.14 -1.63 1.91
CA ALA A 28 6.17 -1.80 0.85
C ALA A 28 4.88 -0.98 1.10
N TYR A 29 4.36 -1.01 2.32
CA TYR A 29 3.15 -0.30 2.70
C TYR A 29 3.33 1.23 2.68
N LEU A 30 4.50 1.75 3.08
CA LEU A 30 4.73 3.19 3.10
C LEU A 30 5.05 3.76 1.71
N PHE A 31 5.73 3.01 0.86
CA PHE A 31 6.29 3.55 -0.40
C PHE A 31 5.65 3.01 -1.68
N LEU A 32 5.11 1.79 -1.67
CA LEU A 32 4.57 1.14 -2.87
C LEU A 32 3.04 1.25 -2.93
N PHE A 33 2.38 0.90 -1.83
CA PHE A 33 0.94 0.71 -1.79
C PHE A 33 0.26 1.80 -0.97
N GLN A 34 -0.64 2.56 -1.58
CA GLN A 34 -1.50 3.50 -0.86
C GLN A 34 -2.93 2.97 -0.84
N PRO A 35 -3.37 2.33 0.26
CA PRO A 35 -4.77 1.99 0.42
C PRO A 35 -5.60 3.28 0.56
N SER A 36 -6.67 3.39 -0.21
CA SER A 36 -7.59 4.52 -0.17
C SER A 36 -9.03 4.03 -0.30
N ALA A 37 -9.96 4.76 0.32
CA ALA A 37 -11.38 4.49 0.22
C ALA A 37 -12.00 5.42 -0.82
N VAL A 38 -12.84 4.87 -1.69
CA VAL A 38 -13.57 5.63 -2.69
C VAL A 38 -14.68 6.40 -2.00
N ASN A 39 -14.64 7.73 -2.12
CA ASN A 39 -15.64 8.63 -1.56
C ASN A 39 -16.42 9.33 -2.68
N GLY A 40 -17.70 9.00 -2.82
CA GLY A 40 -18.62 9.61 -3.79
C GLY A 40 -18.79 8.82 -5.10
N ALA A 41 -19.83 9.17 -5.85
CA ALA A 41 -20.28 8.42 -7.03
C ALA A 41 -19.52 8.72 -8.34
N SER A 42 -18.46 9.53 -8.29
CA SER A 42 -17.84 10.09 -9.50
C SER A 42 -17.08 9.08 -10.38
N MET A 43 -16.87 7.87 -9.86
CA MET A 43 -16.20 6.77 -10.54
C MET A 43 -17.15 5.60 -10.84
N GLU A 44 -18.45 5.77 -10.61
CA GLU A 44 -19.45 4.77 -10.99
C GLU A 44 -19.49 4.60 -12.52
N PRO A 45 -19.75 3.39 -13.03
CA PRO A 45 -20.05 2.15 -12.30
C PRO A 45 -18.81 1.35 -11.85
N ASN A 46 -17.58 1.82 -12.15
CA ASN A 46 -16.37 1.04 -11.92
C ASN A 46 -16.00 0.95 -10.44
N PHE A 47 -16.22 2.02 -9.69
CA PHE A 47 -15.97 2.08 -8.25
C PHE A 47 -17.15 2.72 -7.54
N HIS A 48 -17.62 2.06 -6.50
CA HIS A 48 -18.73 2.51 -5.67
C HIS A 48 -18.19 3.16 -4.39
N THR A 49 -19.02 4.01 -3.77
CA THR A 49 -18.65 4.62 -2.50
C THR A 49 -18.45 3.55 -1.43
N GLY A 50 -17.32 3.61 -0.72
CA GLY A 50 -16.93 2.62 0.29
C GLY A 50 -15.98 1.53 -0.21
N ASP A 51 -15.77 1.43 -1.53
CA ASP A 51 -14.78 0.50 -2.09
C ASP A 51 -13.37 0.86 -1.61
N ARG A 52 -12.55 -0.16 -1.35
CA ARG A 52 -11.14 -0.01 -0.97
C ARG A 52 -10.26 -0.32 -2.16
N VAL A 53 -9.49 0.67 -2.58
CA VAL A 53 -8.53 0.56 -3.67
C VAL A 53 -7.11 0.68 -3.15
N ILE A 54 -6.15 0.11 -3.88
CA ILE A 54 -4.72 0.26 -3.57
C ILE A 54 -4.07 0.94 -4.76
N ALA A 55 -3.61 2.17 -4.57
CA ALA A 55 -2.88 2.91 -5.58
C ALA A 55 -1.39 2.58 -5.52
N ASN A 56 -0.75 2.47 -6.69
CA ASN A 56 0.70 2.29 -6.81
C ASN A 56 1.37 3.67 -6.92
N ARG A 57 2.12 4.07 -5.89
CA ARG A 57 2.81 5.38 -5.85
C ARG A 57 4.01 5.48 -6.78
N ILE A 58 4.55 4.35 -7.25
CA ILE A 58 5.78 4.30 -8.06
C ILE A 58 5.47 4.17 -9.55
N ALA A 59 4.29 3.66 -9.92
CA ALA A 59 3.86 3.46 -11.30
C ALA A 59 4.29 4.62 -12.22
N TYR A 60 3.84 5.84 -11.93
CA TYR A 60 4.09 7.01 -12.79
C TYR A 60 5.49 7.62 -12.68
N LYS A 61 6.37 7.06 -11.85
CA LYS A 61 7.81 7.36 -11.90
C LYS A 61 8.53 6.46 -12.91
N LEU A 62 7.96 5.30 -13.24
CA LEU A 62 8.56 4.30 -14.14
C LEU A 62 7.98 4.37 -15.55
N HIS A 63 6.73 4.78 -15.71
CA HIS A 63 6.08 4.98 -17.01
C HIS A 63 5.20 6.23 -17.00
N PRO A 64 4.99 6.89 -18.15
CA PRO A 64 4.03 7.99 -18.24
C PRO A 64 2.59 7.49 -18.03
N ILE A 65 1.71 8.38 -17.59
CA ILE A 65 0.27 8.13 -17.52
C ILE A 65 -0.26 7.88 -18.94
N VAL A 66 -1.05 6.82 -19.12
CA VAL A 66 -1.69 6.48 -20.40
C VAL A 66 -3.21 6.63 -20.32
N LEU A 67 -3.84 6.75 -21.49
CA LEU A 67 -5.28 6.97 -21.56
C LEU A 67 -6.03 5.74 -21.03
N GLY A 68 -6.92 5.94 -20.07
CA GLY A 68 -7.65 4.87 -19.39
C GLY A 68 -7.10 4.49 -18.02
N ASP A 69 -5.95 5.03 -17.63
CA ASP A 69 -5.38 4.85 -16.29
C ASP A 69 -6.26 5.47 -15.21
N VAL A 70 -6.41 4.77 -14.09
CA VAL A 70 -7.06 5.30 -12.90
C VAL A 70 -6.00 5.89 -11.98
N VAL A 71 -6.11 7.19 -11.71
CA VAL A 71 -5.13 7.98 -10.96
C VAL A 71 -5.73 8.57 -9.70
N VAL A 72 -4.90 8.65 -8.65
CA VAL A 72 -5.20 9.41 -7.44
C VAL A 72 -4.59 10.79 -7.58
N VAL A 73 -5.43 11.82 -7.54
CA VAL A 73 -5.02 13.22 -7.67
C VAL A 73 -5.48 14.02 -6.46
N ARG A 74 -4.69 15.01 -6.03
CA ARG A 74 -5.11 15.92 -4.96
C ARG A 74 -6.03 16.98 -5.52
N SER A 75 -7.03 17.37 -4.73
CA SER A 75 -7.93 18.46 -5.10
C SER A 75 -7.12 19.76 -5.23
N PRO A 76 -7.31 20.54 -6.32
CA PRO A 76 -6.67 21.85 -6.44
C PRO A 76 -7.20 22.87 -5.42
N LEU A 77 -8.41 22.65 -4.88
CA LEU A 77 -9.04 23.52 -3.88
C LEU A 77 -8.64 23.17 -2.45
N ASN A 78 -8.37 21.89 -2.17
CA ASN A 78 -7.97 21.41 -0.85
C ASN A 78 -7.02 20.20 -0.97
N PRO A 79 -5.69 20.39 -0.84
CA PRO A 79 -4.70 19.32 -1.01
C PRO A 79 -4.83 18.14 -0.04
N GLU A 80 -5.59 18.28 1.05
CA GLU A 80 -5.90 17.20 2.00
C GLU A 80 -6.93 16.21 1.44
N VAL A 81 -7.66 16.60 0.40
CA VAL A 81 -8.67 15.76 -0.24
C VAL A 81 -8.07 15.10 -1.49
N GLU A 82 -8.09 13.78 -1.52
CA GLU A 82 -7.71 12.98 -2.67
C GLU A 82 -8.95 12.57 -3.49
N PHE A 83 -8.81 12.61 -4.81
CA PHE A 83 -9.79 12.14 -5.76
C PHE A 83 -9.23 10.96 -6.56
N ILE A 84 -10.09 9.99 -6.85
CA ILE A 84 -9.81 8.91 -7.79
C ILE A 84 -10.50 9.27 -9.10
N LYS A 85 -9.75 9.31 -10.20
CA LYS A 85 -10.23 9.71 -11.54
C LYS A 85 -9.61 8.82 -12.62
N ARG A 86 -10.18 8.85 -13.83
CA ARG A 86 -9.66 8.18 -15.04
C ARG A 86 -9.35 9.21 -16.12
#